data_AF-A0A954UXX7-F1
#
_entry.id   AF-A0A954UXX7-F1
#
_cell.length_a   1.000
_cell.length_b   1.000
_cell.length_c   1.000
_cell.angle_alpha   90.00
_cell.angle_beta   90.00
_cell.angle_gamma   90.00
#
_symmetry.space_group_name_H-M   'P 1'
#
loop_
_entity.id
_entity.type
_entity.pdbx_description
1 polymer ?
#
loop_
_entity_poly.entity_id
_entity_poly.type
_entity_poly.pdbx_seq_one_letter_code
_entity_poly.pdbx_strand_id
1 'polypeptide(L)'
;MTPSPHQTTGNHATMGNERPSQHHKQLSSGDGMGPVAAESGANTRNADQDKEAVTTPFSEAAAKLALELKQFSAIASKLRRDLVPAATFAERCTQAFEIANDLFSNAPTWVCFYRELMGGAGMLHDIFQEDEDFGAFLRTDEHRQLQGMLTALRSRDLPESDPNDSQRMITVRLPKSLHEAMCDEATRLNISVNRLCISRMLQLLDPAMIPETNSKPRGRKPRTRSKSAAASTAAAATEAGPAPLPARCPETSSEFEYISTTSRP
;
A
#
# COMPACT_ATOMS: atom_id res chain seq x y z
N MET A 1 -39.92 -38.67 -31.36
CA MET A 1 -39.21 -39.97 -31.24
C MET A 1 -37.90 -39.70 -30.51
N THR A 2 -37.75 -40.23 -29.30
CA THR A 2 -36.50 -40.47 -28.57
C THR A 2 -35.78 -41.72 -29.15
N PRO A 3 -34.60 -42.20 -28.68
CA PRO A 3 -33.72 -41.79 -27.56
C PRO A 3 -32.31 -41.33 -28.07
N SER A 4 -31.17 -41.32 -27.37
CA SER A 4 -30.76 -41.70 -25.99
C SER A 4 -29.48 -40.94 -25.56
N PRO A 5 -29.15 -40.77 -24.26
CA PRO A 5 -27.88 -40.21 -23.79
C PRO A 5 -26.81 -41.28 -23.50
N HIS A 6 -25.53 -40.90 -23.47
CA HIS A 6 -24.46 -41.69 -22.88
C HIS A 6 -23.90 -41.06 -21.60
N GLN A 7 -23.93 -41.84 -20.52
CA GLN A 7 -23.19 -41.59 -19.28
C GLN A 7 -21.82 -42.27 -19.39
N THR A 8 -20.80 -41.70 -18.75
CA THR A 8 -19.59 -42.44 -18.37
C THR A 8 -19.18 -42.06 -16.94
N THR A 9 -19.14 -43.07 -16.09
CA THR A 9 -18.54 -43.09 -14.73
C THR A 9 -17.05 -42.71 -14.82
N GLY A 10 -16.45 -41.94 -13.91
CA GLY A 10 -16.44 -42.17 -12.47
C GLY A 10 -15.12 -42.88 -12.08
N ASN A 11 -14.35 -42.33 -11.14
CA ASN A 11 -13.25 -43.04 -10.48
C ASN A 11 -12.93 -42.41 -9.12
N HIS A 12 -12.61 -43.25 -8.15
CA HIS A 12 -12.57 -42.90 -6.72
C HIS A 12 -11.45 -43.70 -6.03
N ALA A 13 -10.42 -43.02 -5.53
CA ALA A 13 -9.38 -43.55 -4.62
C ALA A 13 -8.76 -42.32 -3.90
N THR A 14 -8.76 -42.15 -2.57
CA THR A 14 -8.55 -43.03 -1.40
C THR A 14 -7.07 -43.21 -1.04
N MET A 15 -6.79 -43.11 0.26
CA MET A 15 -5.47 -43.08 0.95
C MET A 15 -4.75 -41.71 0.84
N GLY A 16 -4.36 -41.02 1.92
CA GLY A 16 -4.40 -41.34 3.35
C GLY A 16 -3.01 -41.61 3.92
N ASN A 17 -2.48 -40.67 4.71
CA ASN A 17 -1.36 -40.94 5.61
C ASN A 17 -1.32 -39.91 6.75
N GLU A 18 -1.74 -40.33 7.95
CA GLU A 18 -1.35 -39.68 9.21
C GLU A 18 0.05 -40.19 9.60
N ARG A 19 0.88 -39.36 10.26
CA ARG A 19 1.54 -39.66 11.57
C ARG A 19 2.56 -38.58 12.00
N PRO A 20 2.99 -38.55 13.29
CA PRO A 20 3.25 -37.28 14.00
C PRO A 20 4.65 -37.20 14.68
N SER A 21 4.80 -36.23 15.60
CA SER A 21 5.84 -36.16 16.67
C SER A 21 7.26 -35.80 16.21
N GLN A 22 8.19 -35.22 17.01
CA GLN A 22 8.19 -34.65 18.37
C GLN A 22 9.45 -33.76 18.58
N HIS A 23 9.74 -33.34 19.82
CA HIS A 23 10.91 -32.58 20.33
C HIS A 23 10.81 -31.04 20.22
N HIS A 24 10.83 -30.22 21.27
CA HIS A 24 11.30 -30.29 22.68
C HIS A 24 12.81 -30.09 22.91
N LYS A 25 13.21 -28.85 23.24
CA LYS A 25 14.35 -28.46 24.11
C LYS A 25 14.11 -27.03 24.62
N GLN A 26 13.99 -26.84 25.95
CA GLN A 26 15.04 -26.33 26.87
C GLN A 26 15.50 -24.91 26.53
N LEU A 27 15.18 -23.86 27.31
CA LEU A 27 15.64 -23.56 28.68
C LEU A 27 17.17 -23.55 28.83
N SER A 28 17.74 -22.35 28.95
CA SER A 28 18.93 -22.10 29.78
C SER A 28 18.86 -20.69 30.37
N SER A 29 18.98 -20.60 31.69
CA SER A 29 19.16 -19.35 32.43
C SER A 29 20.56 -18.77 32.21
N GLY A 30 20.76 -17.51 32.62
CA GLY A 30 22.04 -16.82 32.54
C GLY A 30 22.05 -15.54 33.39
N ASP A 31 21.90 -15.69 34.71
CA ASP A 31 22.11 -14.59 35.66
C ASP A 31 23.57 -14.10 35.64
N GLY A 32 23.76 -12.79 35.78
CA GLY A 32 25.07 -12.13 35.68
C GLY A 32 25.12 -10.78 36.39
N MET A 33 24.95 -10.80 37.72
CA MET A 33 25.04 -9.63 38.60
C MET A 33 26.51 -9.23 38.81
N GLY A 34 26.88 -7.94 38.72
CA GLY A 34 28.20 -7.48 39.18
C GLY A 34 28.70 -6.13 38.63
N PRO A 35 28.70 -5.05 39.45
CA PRO A 35 29.25 -3.74 39.06
C PRO A 35 30.70 -3.55 39.53
N VAL A 36 31.48 -2.74 38.79
CA VAL A 36 32.71 -2.12 39.33
C VAL A 36 32.89 -0.71 38.75
N ALA A 37 33.47 0.18 39.55
CA ALA A 37 33.50 1.62 39.31
C ALA A 37 34.74 2.11 38.55
N ALA A 38 34.61 3.31 38.00
CA ALA A 38 35.62 4.36 37.80
C ALA A 38 37.07 3.97 37.44
N GLU A 39 37.57 4.56 36.34
CA GLU A 39 38.71 5.47 36.49
C GLU A 39 38.80 6.53 35.37
N SER A 40 39.53 7.61 35.67
CA SER A 40 39.71 8.78 34.80
C SER A 40 40.98 8.63 33.96
N GLY A 41 40.96 9.02 32.69
CA GLY A 41 42.09 8.83 31.79
C GLY A 41 42.03 9.71 30.55
N ALA A 42 42.42 10.98 30.67
CA ALA A 42 42.65 11.84 29.51
C ALA A 42 43.90 11.37 28.74
N ASN A 43 43.79 11.10 27.45
CA ASN A 43 44.96 10.89 26.59
C ASN A 43 44.70 11.38 25.16
N THR A 44 45.08 12.63 24.90
CA THR A 44 45.07 13.20 23.55
C THR A 44 46.27 12.67 22.76
N ARG A 45 46.04 11.79 21.78
CA ARG A 45 47.05 11.44 20.77
C ARG A 45 46.43 11.39 19.38
N ASN A 46 47.11 12.06 18.44
CA ASN A 46 46.72 12.13 17.04
C ASN A 46 46.77 10.73 16.40
N ALA A 47 45.72 10.38 15.67
CA ALA A 47 45.73 9.34 14.66
C ALA A 47 45.14 9.93 13.38
N ASP A 48 46.04 10.47 12.56
CA ASP A 48 45.75 10.79 11.16
C ASP A 48 45.81 9.46 10.41
N GLN A 49 44.65 8.83 10.19
CA GLN A 49 44.49 7.58 9.48
C GLN A 49 43.13 7.55 8.78
N ASP A 50 43.21 7.60 7.45
CA ASP A 50 42.27 7.05 6.48
C ASP A 50 40.78 7.07 6.86
N LYS A 51 40.11 8.15 6.46
CA LYS A 51 38.66 8.14 6.21
C LYS A 51 38.34 7.27 4.99
N GLU A 52 38.46 5.96 5.13
CA GLU A 52 37.69 5.05 4.29
C GLU A 52 36.21 5.37 4.51
N ALA A 53 35.53 5.76 3.44
CA ALA A 53 34.11 6.08 3.50
C ALA A 53 33.34 4.79 3.76
N VAL A 54 32.99 4.54 5.03
CA VAL A 54 32.03 3.52 5.46
C VAL A 54 30.68 3.82 4.81
N THR A 55 30.56 3.38 3.57
CA THR A 55 29.40 3.56 2.72
C THR A 55 28.35 2.59 3.24
N THR A 56 27.50 3.09 4.14
CA THR A 56 26.48 2.25 4.77
C THR A 56 25.67 1.51 3.69
N PRO A 57 25.35 0.22 3.86
CA PRO A 57 24.77 -0.62 2.80
C PRO A 57 23.41 -0.09 2.28
N PHE A 58 22.74 0.73 3.09
CA PHE A 58 21.51 1.43 2.71
C PHE A 58 21.71 2.43 1.55
N SER A 59 22.89 3.04 1.45
CA SER A 59 23.26 4.00 0.40
C SER A 59 23.43 3.33 -0.97
N GLU A 60 24.04 2.14 -1.00
CA GLU A 60 24.28 1.38 -2.23
C GLU A 60 22.97 0.84 -2.83
N ALA A 61 22.09 0.27 -1.98
CA ALA A 61 20.76 -0.18 -2.40
C ALA A 61 19.92 0.97 -2.98
N ALA A 62 19.97 2.16 -2.37
CA ALA A 62 19.29 3.35 -2.88
C ALA A 62 19.89 3.84 -4.21
N ALA A 63 21.22 3.81 -4.37
CA ALA A 63 21.90 4.17 -5.62
C ALA A 63 21.55 3.20 -6.77
N LYS A 64 21.49 1.89 -6.48
CA LYS A 64 21.05 0.87 -7.43
C LYS A 64 19.59 1.09 -7.85
N LEU A 65 18.67 1.28 -6.90
CA LEU A 65 17.26 1.57 -7.19
C LEU A 65 17.13 2.85 -8.06
N ALA A 66 17.91 3.89 -7.78
CA ALA A 66 17.90 5.12 -8.57
C ALA A 66 18.43 4.93 -10.00
N LEU A 67 19.30 3.95 -10.25
CA LEU A 67 19.73 3.57 -11.60
C LEU A 67 18.64 2.78 -12.34
N GLU A 68 18.03 1.80 -11.68
CA GLU A 68 16.92 1.00 -12.23
C GLU A 68 15.72 1.88 -12.57
N LEU A 69 15.36 2.84 -11.71
CA LEU A 69 14.29 3.83 -11.97
C LEU A 69 14.59 4.70 -13.21
N LYS A 70 15.86 5.09 -13.43
CA LYS A 70 16.27 5.82 -14.64
C LYS A 70 16.14 4.97 -15.90
N GLN A 71 16.58 3.70 -15.84
CA GLN A 71 16.44 2.76 -16.96
C GLN A 71 14.96 2.53 -17.30
N PHE A 72 14.13 2.26 -16.28
CA PHE A 72 12.68 2.11 -16.43
C PHE A 72 12.03 3.35 -17.04
N SER A 73 12.36 4.56 -16.56
CA SER A 73 11.81 5.81 -17.11
C SER A 73 12.21 6.04 -18.57
N ALA A 74 13.40 5.61 -18.99
CA ALA A 74 13.83 5.69 -20.38
C ALA A 74 13.06 4.70 -21.27
N ILE A 75 12.79 3.49 -20.78
CA ILE A 75 11.97 2.48 -21.48
C ILE A 75 10.53 2.98 -21.62
N ALA A 76 9.91 3.44 -20.52
CA ALA A 76 8.56 4.01 -20.54
C ALA A 76 8.45 5.23 -21.48
N SER A 77 9.45 6.12 -21.46
CA SER A 77 9.51 7.27 -22.38
C SER A 77 9.69 6.86 -23.84
N LYS A 78 10.35 5.73 -24.13
CA LYS A 78 10.41 5.16 -25.48
C LYS A 78 9.04 4.63 -25.88
N LEU A 79 8.45 3.74 -25.09
CA LEU A 79 7.14 3.14 -25.35
C LEU A 79 6.05 4.20 -25.59
N ARG A 80 5.98 5.26 -24.76
CA ARG A 80 5.00 6.34 -24.94
C ARG A 80 5.22 7.17 -26.22
N ARG A 81 6.46 7.32 -26.71
CA ARG A 81 6.72 8.02 -27.99
C ARG A 81 6.37 7.17 -29.21
N ASP A 82 6.57 5.87 -29.10
CA ASP A 82 6.28 4.90 -30.16
C ASP A 82 4.80 4.45 -30.13
N LEU A 83 4.02 4.91 -29.14
CA LEU A 83 2.61 4.56 -28.93
C LEU A 83 1.70 5.20 -29.97
N VAL A 84 1.12 4.36 -30.82
CA VAL A 84 -0.01 4.71 -31.69
C VAL A 84 -1.18 3.80 -31.31
N PRO A 85 -2.29 4.32 -30.75
CA PRO A 85 -3.44 3.51 -30.37
C PRO A 85 -3.99 2.70 -31.54
N ALA A 86 -4.22 1.41 -31.33
CA ALA A 86 -4.75 0.53 -32.37
C ALA A 86 -6.18 0.92 -32.78
N ALA A 87 -6.56 0.59 -34.03
CA ALA A 87 -7.82 1.02 -34.62
C ALA A 87 -9.04 0.37 -33.95
N THR A 88 -8.97 -0.93 -33.63
CA THR A 88 -10.08 -1.65 -32.98
C THR A 88 -9.90 -1.77 -31.47
N PHE A 89 -11.02 -1.86 -30.74
CA PHE A 89 -11.02 -2.03 -29.28
C PHE A 89 -10.26 -3.30 -28.83
N ALA A 90 -10.43 -4.42 -29.56
CA ALA A 90 -9.74 -5.67 -29.23
C ALA A 90 -8.22 -5.54 -29.37
N GLU A 91 -7.74 -4.92 -30.45
CA GLU A 91 -6.32 -4.64 -30.63
C GLU A 91 -5.78 -3.67 -29.56
N ARG A 92 -6.57 -2.66 -29.13
CA ARG A 92 -6.21 -1.77 -28.02
C ARG A 92 -6.05 -2.54 -26.70
N CYS A 93 -6.91 -3.52 -26.42
CA CYS A 93 -6.78 -4.39 -25.24
C CYS A 93 -5.49 -5.21 -25.28
N THR A 94 -5.18 -5.84 -26.42
CA THR A 94 -3.92 -6.57 -26.61
C THR A 94 -2.70 -5.65 -26.49
N GLN A 95 -2.73 -4.49 -27.13
CA GLN A 95 -1.66 -3.48 -27.07
C GLN A 95 -1.39 -3.01 -25.64
N ALA A 96 -2.45 -2.74 -24.86
CA ALA A 96 -2.34 -2.40 -23.44
C ALA A 96 -1.66 -3.52 -22.62
N PHE A 97 -1.95 -4.78 -22.94
CA PHE A 97 -1.31 -5.94 -22.31
C PHE A 97 0.15 -6.13 -22.74
N GLU A 98 0.49 -5.94 -24.02
CA GLU A 98 1.87 -6.01 -24.52
C GLU A 98 2.76 -4.96 -23.83
N ILE A 99 2.30 -3.70 -23.81
CA ILE A 99 2.97 -2.60 -23.10
C ILE A 99 3.13 -2.90 -21.61
N ALA A 100 2.12 -3.50 -20.98
CA ALA A 100 2.20 -3.92 -19.58
C ALA A 100 3.26 -5.00 -19.35
N ASN A 101 3.42 -5.98 -20.25
CA ASN A 101 4.47 -6.99 -20.14
C ASN A 101 5.88 -6.37 -20.24
N ASP A 102 6.10 -5.53 -21.25
CA ASP A 102 7.39 -4.83 -21.46
C ASP A 102 7.79 -3.99 -20.24
N LEU A 103 6.83 -3.27 -19.65
CA LEU A 103 7.03 -2.51 -18.41
C LEU A 103 7.25 -3.43 -17.20
N PHE A 104 6.46 -4.50 -17.04
CA PHE A 104 6.51 -5.40 -15.89
C PHE A 104 7.87 -6.10 -15.74
N SER A 105 8.48 -6.52 -16.86
CA SER A 105 9.82 -7.14 -16.88
C SER A 105 10.93 -6.21 -16.39
N ASN A 106 10.75 -4.90 -16.55
CA ASN A 106 11.74 -3.87 -16.23
C ASN A 106 11.38 -3.02 -14.99
N ALA A 107 10.21 -3.25 -14.37
CA ALA A 107 9.71 -2.42 -13.28
C ALA A 107 10.47 -2.65 -11.97
N PRO A 108 11.25 -1.67 -11.46
CA PRO A 108 11.86 -1.77 -10.14
C PRO A 108 10.80 -1.74 -9.04
N THR A 109 9.73 -0.95 -9.17
CA THR A 109 8.68 -0.87 -8.14
C THR A 109 7.26 -0.97 -8.71
N TRP A 110 6.32 -1.42 -7.88
CA TRP A 110 4.90 -1.37 -8.23
C TRP A 110 4.41 0.08 -8.45
N VAL A 111 5.02 1.05 -7.78
CA VAL A 111 4.66 2.48 -7.87
C VAL A 111 5.00 3.03 -9.25
N CYS A 112 6.22 2.78 -9.76
CA CYS A 112 6.59 3.28 -11.09
C CYS A 112 5.80 2.58 -12.21
N PHE A 113 5.54 1.28 -12.08
CA PHE A 113 4.66 0.54 -12.98
C PHE A 113 3.23 1.11 -13.00
N TYR A 114 2.63 1.30 -11.82
CA TYR A 114 1.31 1.92 -11.70
C TYR A 114 1.28 3.32 -12.33
N ARG A 115 2.25 4.17 -11.99
CA ARG A 115 2.33 5.57 -12.43
C ARG A 115 2.40 5.70 -13.96
N GLU A 116 3.22 4.89 -14.62
CA GLU A 116 3.38 4.98 -16.08
C GLU A 116 2.25 4.31 -16.87
N LEU A 117 1.63 3.25 -16.34
CA LEU A 117 0.59 2.50 -17.04
C LEU A 117 -0.84 2.98 -16.69
N MET A 118 -1.18 3.00 -15.40
CA MET A 118 -2.54 3.19 -14.86
C MET A 118 -2.74 4.49 -14.05
N GLY A 119 -1.69 5.30 -13.88
CA GLY A 119 -1.78 6.60 -13.22
C GLY A 119 -2.62 7.59 -14.02
N GLY A 120 -2.97 8.74 -13.44
CA GLY A 120 -3.82 9.75 -14.10
C GLY A 120 -3.22 10.46 -15.33
N ALA A 121 -2.03 10.05 -15.78
CA ALA A 121 -1.42 10.38 -17.07
C ALA A 121 -0.73 9.13 -17.68
N GLY A 122 -1.19 7.94 -17.31
CA GLY A 122 -0.64 6.65 -17.71
C GLY A 122 -1.04 6.26 -19.13
N MET A 123 -0.26 5.38 -19.75
CA MET A 123 -0.43 4.98 -21.16
C MET A 123 -1.81 4.39 -21.48
N LEU A 124 -2.56 3.85 -20.49
CA LEU A 124 -3.93 3.39 -20.75
C LEU A 124 -4.88 4.54 -21.15
N HIS A 125 -4.68 5.76 -20.64
CA HIS A 125 -5.47 6.93 -21.07
C HIS A 125 -5.05 7.43 -22.47
N ASP A 126 -3.80 7.19 -22.88
CA ASP A 126 -3.33 7.49 -24.23
C ASP A 126 -3.95 6.49 -25.25
N ILE A 127 -4.16 5.23 -24.84
CA ILE A 127 -4.78 4.15 -25.64
C ILE A 127 -6.31 4.28 -25.71
N PHE A 128 -6.98 4.43 -24.56
CA PHE A 128 -8.44 4.49 -24.43
C PHE A 128 -8.88 5.93 -24.14
N GLN A 129 -9.12 6.69 -25.21
CA GLN A 129 -9.43 8.12 -25.14
C GLN A 129 -10.89 8.41 -24.74
N GLU A 130 -11.80 7.44 -24.96
CA GLU A 130 -13.21 7.54 -24.60
C GLU A 130 -13.51 6.79 -23.29
N ASP A 131 -14.29 7.41 -22.40
CA ASP A 131 -14.62 6.84 -21.08
C ASP A 131 -15.40 5.51 -21.17
N GLU A 132 -16.23 5.33 -22.20
CA GLU A 132 -16.96 4.07 -22.44
C GLU A 132 -16.02 2.91 -22.80
N ASP A 133 -15.03 3.18 -23.65
CA ASP A 133 -13.98 2.23 -24.04
C ASP A 133 -13.11 1.86 -22.83
N PHE A 134 -12.72 2.84 -22.02
CA PHE A 134 -11.95 2.58 -20.81
C PHE A 134 -12.76 1.75 -19.81
N GLY A 135 -14.04 2.09 -19.56
CA GLY A 135 -14.94 1.29 -18.74
C GLY A 135 -15.14 -0.13 -19.27
N ALA A 136 -15.20 -0.32 -20.59
CA ALA A 136 -15.21 -1.64 -21.21
C ALA A 136 -13.91 -2.42 -20.96
N PHE A 137 -12.74 -1.78 -21.11
CA PHE A 137 -11.44 -2.39 -20.84
C PHE A 137 -11.32 -2.87 -19.39
N LEU A 138 -11.82 -2.12 -18.41
CA LEU A 138 -11.77 -2.53 -16.99
C LEU A 138 -12.46 -3.87 -16.69
N ARG A 139 -13.36 -4.32 -17.58
CA ARG A 139 -14.11 -5.58 -17.46
C ARG A 139 -13.47 -6.75 -18.22
N THR A 140 -12.41 -6.53 -19.01
CA THR A 140 -11.78 -7.59 -19.83
C THR A 140 -10.79 -8.47 -19.06
N ASP A 141 -10.36 -9.56 -19.69
CA ASP A 141 -9.37 -10.48 -19.13
C ASP A 141 -7.95 -9.88 -19.14
N GLU A 142 -7.64 -8.95 -20.06
CA GLU A 142 -6.37 -8.22 -20.10
C GLU A 142 -6.21 -7.33 -18.86
N HIS A 143 -7.22 -6.53 -18.50
CA HIS A 143 -7.17 -5.73 -17.27
C HIS A 143 -7.02 -6.62 -16.02
N ARG A 144 -7.66 -7.79 -15.99
CA ARG A 144 -7.47 -8.76 -14.89
C ARG A 144 -6.02 -9.25 -14.79
N GLN A 145 -5.35 -9.46 -15.93
CA GLN A 145 -3.94 -9.84 -15.95
C GLN A 145 -3.02 -8.68 -15.52
N LEU A 146 -3.30 -7.43 -15.91
CA LEU A 146 -2.60 -6.23 -15.41
C LEU A 146 -2.69 -6.10 -13.88
N GLN A 147 -3.87 -6.34 -13.30
CA GLN A 147 -4.06 -6.38 -11.84
C GLN A 147 -3.27 -7.53 -11.18
N GLY A 148 -3.13 -8.67 -11.88
CA GLY A 148 -2.25 -9.77 -11.49
C GLY A 148 -0.77 -9.37 -11.45
N MET A 149 -0.28 -8.71 -12.51
CA MET A 149 1.09 -8.16 -12.58
C MET A 149 1.35 -7.16 -11.44
N LEU A 150 0.43 -6.21 -11.22
CA LEU A 150 0.54 -5.24 -10.13
C LEU A 150 0.59 -5.91 -8.76
N THR A 151 -0.23 -6.96 -8.55
CA THR A 151 -0.22 -7.77 -7.32
C THR A 151 1.12 -8.48 -7.12
N ALA A 152 1.69 -9.04 -8.19
CA ALA A 152 3.01 -9.68 -8.16
C ALA A 152 4.17 -8.69 -7.90
N LEU A 153 4.09 -7.44 -8.38
CA LEU A 153 5.05 -6.38 -8.01
C LEU A 153 4.90 -5.99 -6.52
N ARG A 154 3.67 -5.97 -5.99
CA ARG A 154 3.38 -5.64 -4.58
C ARG A 154 3.75 -6.74 -3.59
N SER A 155 3.97 -7.97 -4.04
CA SER A 155 4.51 -9.06 -3.20
C SER A 155 6.04 -9.12 -3.14
N ARG A 156 6.75 -8.28 -3.91
CA ARG A 156 8.21 -8.14 -3.80
C ARG A 156 8.53 -7.22 -2.61
N ASP A 157 9.45 -7.65 -1.74
CA ASP A 157 9.96 -6.84 -0.63
C ASP A 157 10.86 -5.71 -1.17
N LEU A 158 10.20 -4.64 -1.61
CA LEU A 158 10.82 -3.47 -2.22
C LEU A 158 10.96 -2.32 -1.22
N PRO A 159 11.94 -1.42 -1.40
CA PRO A 159 12.08 -0.24 -0.55
C PRO A 159 10.77 0.56 -0.48
N GLU A 160 10.30 0.83 0.74
CA GLU A 160 8.95 1.34 1.00
C GLU A 160 8.69 2.76 0.46
N SER A 161 9.76 3.47 0.05
CA SER A 161 9.70 4.80 -0.58
C SER A 161 10.50 4.82 -1.89
N ASP A 162 9.82 5.04 -3.01
CA ASP A 162 10.45 5.55 -4.25
C ASP A 162 11.00 6.96 -3.94
N PRO A 163 12.32 7.24 -4.09
CA PRO A 163 12.86 8.58 -3.83
C PRO A 163 12.28 9.65 -4.77
N ASN A 164 11.68 9.25 -5.90
CA ASN A 164 11.06 10.12 -6.87
C ASN A 164 9.55 10.35 -6.61
N ASP A 165 8.91 9.55 -5.74
CA ASP A 165 7.47 9.62 -5.47
C ASP A 165 7.18 9.92 -4.00
N SER A 166 6.99 11.21 -3.69
CA SER A 166 6.79 11.66 -2.32
C SER A 166 5.40 11.25 -1.78
N GLN A 167 5.37 10.37 -0.79
CA GLN A 167 4.15 9.87 -0.18
C GLN A 167 3.21 11.00 0.30
N ARG A 168 1.89 10.76 0.23
CA ARG A 168 0.85 11.65 0.76
C ARG A 168 -0.09 10.87 1.67
N MET A 169 -0.46 11.47 2.79
CA MET A 169 -1.46 10.92 3.71
C MET A 169 -2.84 11.39 3.28
N ILE A 170 -3.78 10.45 3.14
CA ILE A 170 -5.20 10.72 2.98
C ILE A 170 -5.93 10.37 4.27
N THR A 171 -6.94 11.15 4.65
CA THR A 171 -7.79 10.86 5.81
C THR A 171 -9.23 10.81 5.34
N VAL A 172 -9.83 9.62 5.38
CA VAL A 172 -11.21 9.38 4.94
C VAL A 172 -12.10 9.26 6.18
N ARG A 173 -13.30 9.84 6.13
CA ARG A 173 -14.34 9.64 7.15
C ARG A 173 -15.26 8.52 6.69
N LEU A 174 -15.31 7.42 7.43
CA LEU A 174 -16.16 6.26 7.14
C LEU A 174 -17.25 6.11 8.22
N PRO A 175 -18.46 5.63 7.88
CA PRO A 175 -19.42 5.15 8.88
C PRO A 175 -18.81 4.03 9.72
N LYS A 176 -19.17 3.96 11.01
CA LYS A 176 -18.64 2.98 11.97
C LYS A 176 -18.78 1.54 11.47
N SER A 177 -19.97 1.16 10.98
CA SER A 177 -20.25 -0.18 10.46
C SER A 177 -19.39 -0.57 9.24
N LEU A 178 -19.09 0.39 8.35
CA LEU A 178 -18.21 0.14 7.20
C LEU A 178 -16.75 -0.06 7.66
N HIS A 179 -16.29 0.73 8.64
CA HIS A 179 -14.96 0.57 9.22
C HIS A 179 -14.81 -0.80 9.92
N GLU A 180 -15.81 -1.22 10.72
CA GLU A 180 -15.83 -2.53 11.38
C GLU A 180 -15.76 -3.68 10.36
N ALA A 181 -16.60 -3.65 9.33
CA ALA A 181 -16.56 -4.66 8.25
C ALA A 181 -15.18 -4.73 7.54
N MET A 182 -14.49 -3.59 7.36
CA MET A 182 -13.14 -3.56 6.80
C MET A 182 -12.09 -4.13 7.77
N CYS A 183 -12.24 -3.95 9.08
CA CYS A 183 -11.39 -4.57 10.09
C CYS A 183 -11.56 -6.10 10.13
N ASP A 184 -12.80 -6.58 10.07
CA ASP A 184 -13.11 -8.01 10.05
C ASP A 184 -12.55 -8.70 8.79
N GLU A 185 -12.67 -8.03 7.63
CA GLU A 185 -12.11 -8.52 6.37
C GLU A 185 -10.58 -8.54 6.36
N ALA A 186 -9.94 -7.48 6.88
CA ALA A 186 -8.49 -7.42 7.02
C ALA A 186 -7.97 -8.53 7.95
N THR A 187 -8.68 -8.79 9.06
CA THR A 187 -8.42 -9.89 9.99
C THR A 187 -8.55 -11.24 9.31
N ARG A 188 -9.66 -11.49 8.59
CA ARG A 188 -9.91 -12.73 7.83
C ARG A 188 -8.84 -13.01 6.76
N LEU A 189 -8.25 -11.96 6.18
CA LEU A 189 -7.19 -12.04 5.18
C LEU A 189 -5.77 -12.00 5.78
N ASN A 190 -5.63 -11.88 7.11
CA ASN A 190 -4.34 -11.74 7.82
C ASN A 190 -3.47 -10.58 7.30
N ILE A 191 -4.08 -9.44 6.98
CA ILE A 191 -3.39 -8.23 6.52
C ILE A 191 -3.79 -7.00 7.34
N SER A 192 -2.98 -5.95 7.31
CA SER A 192 -3.35 -4.67 7.92
C SER A 192 -4.48 -3.98 7.13
N VAL A 193 -5.31 -3.20 7.82
CA VAL A 193 -6.37 -2.39 7.18
C VAL A 193 -5.78 -1.48 6.10
N ASN A 194 -4.59 -0.90 6.33
CA ASN A 194 -3.90 -0.09 5.31
C ASN A 194 -3.57 -0.90 4.04
N ARG A 195 -3.09 -2.14 4.18
CA ARG A 195 -2.80 -3.02 3.03
C ARG A 195 -4.07 -3.36 2.25
N LEU A 196 -5.19 -3.62 2.94
CA LEU A 196 -6.51 -3.81 2.33
C LEU A 196 -6.98 -2.55 1.58
N CYS A 197 -6.91 -1.38 2.23
CA CYS A 197 -7.29 -0.09 1.63
C CYS A 197 -6.51 0.20 0.34
N ILE A 198 -5.17 0.07 0.37
CA ILE A 198 -4.34 0.34 -0.81
C ILE A 198 -4.67 -0.65 -1.92
N SER A 199 -4.82 -1.95 -1.63
CA SER A 199 -5.17 -2.94 -2.65
C SER A 199 -6.55 -2.68 -3.28
N ARG A 200 -7.52 -2.14 -2.53
CA ARG A 200 -8.82 -1.70 -3.08
C ARG A 200 -8.70 -0.44 -3.92
N MET A 201 -7.90 0.55 -3.51
CA MET A 201 -7.71 1.79 -4.29
C MET A 201 -6.98 1.59 -5.62
N LEU A 202 -6.28 0.46 -5.80
CA LEU A 202 -5.61 0.10 -7.06
C LEU A 202 -6.54 -0.63 -8.04
N GLN A 203 -7.70 -1.08 -7.58
CA GLN A 203 -8.76 -1.57 -8.46
C GLN A 203 -9.46 -0.35 -9.05
N LEU A 204 -9.20 -0.08 -10.33
CA LEU A 204 -9.84 1.01 -11.06
C LEU A 204 -11.35 0.78 -11.07
N LEU A 205 -12.10 1.83 -10.71
CA LEU A 205 -13.55 1.80 -10.72
C LEU A 205 -14.07 2.12 -12.12
N ASP A 206 -15.01 1.30 -12.58
CA ASP A 206 -15.83 1.59 -13.76
C ASP A 206 -16.60 2.92 -13.51
N PRO A 207 -16.48 3.94 -14.38
CA PRO A 207 -17.19 5.21 -14.23
C PRO A 207 -18.70 5.03 -14.05
N ALA A 208 -19.30 4.01 -14.69
CA ALA A 208 -20.72 3.71 -14.58
C ALA A 208 -21.16 3.24 -13.18
N MET A 209 -20.23 2.85 -12.31
CA MET A 209 -20.50 2.44 -10.92
C MET A 209 -20.41 3.60 -9.92
N ILE A 210 -20.05 4.80 -10.36
CA ILE A 210 -19.98 6.00 -9.51
C ILE A 210 -21.33 6.74 -9.58
N PRO A 211 -22.08 6.88 -8.46
CA PRO A 211 -23.34 7.60 -8.48
C PRO A 211 -23.16 9.06 -8.87
N GLU A 212 -23.91 9.54 -9.88
CA GLU A 212 -23.88 10.93 -10.31
C GLU A 212 -24.37 11.88 -9.22
N THR A 213 -23.44 12.47 -8.46
CA THR A 213 -23.79 13.48 -7.47
C THR A 213 -24.00 14.84 -8.15
N ASN A 214 -25.26 15.26 -8.30
CA ASN A 214 -25.63 16.60 -8.79
C ASN A 214 -25.13 17.77 -7.91
N SER A 215 -24.45 17.49 -6.79
CA SER A 215 -23.78 18.48 -5.98
C SER A 215 -22.37 18.78 -6.49
N LYS A 216 -22.10 20.06 -6.81
CA LYS A 216 -20.76 20.59 -7.10
C LYS A 216 -19.71 20.00 -6.13
N PRO A 217 -18.53 19.54 -6.61
CA PRO A 217 -17.53 18.87 -5.78
C PRO A 217 -17.23 19.63 -4.48
N ARG A 218 -17.68 19.10 -3.35
CA ARG A 218 -17.50 19.72 -2.04
C ARG A 218 -16.10 19.46 -1.51
N GLY A 219 -15.14 20.26 -1.97
CA GLY A 219 -13.77 20.21 -1.48
C GLY A 219 -13.09 21.58 -1.57
N ARG A 220 -12.32 21.94 -0.54
CA ARG A 220 -11.26 22.94 -0.72
C ARG A 220 -10.18 22.26 -1.56
N LYS A 221 -9.76 22.87 -2.67
CA LYS A 221 -8.61 22.37 -3.45
C LYS A 221 -7.44 22.12 -2.49
N PRO A 222 -6.72 20.99 -2.59
CA PRO A 222 -5.61 20.68 -1.70
C PRO A 222 -4.65 21.86 -1.64
N ARG A 223 -4.51 22.49 -0.46
CA ARG A 223 -3.59 23.62 -0.32
C ARG A 223 -2.19 23.07 -0.51
N THR A 224 -1.53 23.50 -1.59
CA THR A 224 -0.10 23.34 -1.72
C THR A 224 0.52 23.98 -0.47
N ARG A 225 1.14 23.17 0.38
CA ARG A 225 1.84 23.66 1.58
C ARG A 225 3.16 24.26 1.12
N SER A 226 3.07 25.45 0.53
CA SER A 226 4.24 26.30 0.24
C SER A 226 5.07 26.42 1.51
N LYS A 227 6.40 26.30 1.37
CA LYS A 227 7.36 26.43 2.48
C LYS A 227 7.29 27.86 3.05
N SER A 228 6.45 28.05 4.06
CA SER A 228 6.37 29.25 4.88
C SER A 228 6.09 28.86 6.32
N ALA A 229 7.15 28.58 7.06
CA ALA A 229 7.18 28.38 8.52
C ALA A 229 8.65 28.34 9.00
N ALA A 230 9.41 29.40 8.71
CA ALA A 230 10.79 29.58 9.18
C ALA A 230 11.10 31.07 9.43
N ALA A 231 10.11 31.83 9.94
CA ALA A 231 10.26 33.24 10.32
C ALA A 231 9.10 33.69 11.24
N SER A 232 9.14 33.29 12.52
CA SER A 232 8.40 33.97 13.60
C SER A 232 9.00 33.60 14.95
N THR A 233 10.20 34.09 15.21
CA THR A 233 10.86 34.00 16.52
C THR A 233 10.36 35.13 17.42
N ALA A 234 10.18 34.83 18.72
CA ALA A 234 10.22 35.74 19.86
C ALA A 234 9.34 37.02 19.86
N ALA A 235 8.30 37.03 20.71
CA ALA A 235 7.94 38.17 21.57
C ALA A 235 7.08 37.72 22.77
N ALA A 236 7.16 38.47 23.87
CA ALA A 236 6.29 38.44 25.05
C ALA A 236 6.35 37.19 25.97
N ALA A 237 7.35 37.17 26.85
CA ALA A 237 7.21 36.62 28.20
C ALA A 237 7.26 37.78 29.20
N THR A 238 6.28 37.90 30.10
CA THR A 238 6.30 38.75 31.31
C THR A 238 5.32 38.16 32.34
N GLU A 239 5.56 38.42 33.63
CA GLU A 239 5.20 37.54 34.76
C GLU A 239 3.84 37.81 35.47
N ALA A 240 3.51 36.86 36.36
CA ALA A 240 2.92 37.02 37.70
C ALA A 240 1.39 37.05 37.92
N GLY A 241 0.92 36.17 38.82
CA GLY A 241 -0.38 36.26 39.51
C GLY A 241 -1.12 34.91 39.70
N PRO A 242 -1.17 34.31 40.91
CA PRO A 242 -1.81 33.02 41.15
C PRO A 242 -3.21 33.06 41.82
N ALA A 243 -4.05 32.08 41.46
CA ALA A 243 -5.26 31.59 42.17
C ALA A 243 -6.50 32.53 42.23
N PRO A 244 -7.75 32.02 42.50
CA PRO A 244 -8.14 30.65 42.86
C PRO A 244 -9.24 29.98 41.99
N LEU A 245 -9.46 28.67 42.24
CA LEU A 245 -10.60 27.86 41.77
C LEU A 245 -11.92 28.25 42.50
N PRO A 246 -13.12 27.92 41.96
CA PRO A 246 -13.76 26.66 42.41
C PRO A 246 -14.71 25.92 41.41
N ALA A 247 -14.96 24.65 41.77
CA ALA A 247 -16.21 23.87 41.60
C ALA A 247 -16.64 23.22 40.25
N ARG A 248 -16.55 21.87 40.26
CA ARG A 248 -17.59 20.85 39.92
C ARG A 248 -18.46 20.97 38.65
N CYS A 249 -18.51 19.87 37.89
CA CYS A 249 -19.73 19.04 37.75
C CYS A 249 -19.38 17.59 37.26
N PRO A 250 -20.29 16.60 37.37
CA PRO A 250 -19.91 15.22 37.68
C PRO A 250 -19.79 14.26 36.48
N GLU A 251 -19.09 13.15 36.72
CA GLU A 251 -19.21 11.91 35.94
C GLU A 251 -20.67 11.40 35.96
N THR A 252 -21.12 10.88 34.83
CA THR A 252 -22.33 10.04 34.75
C THR A 252 -21.93 8.68 34.21
N SER A 253 -21.90 7.69 35.10
CA SER A 253 -21.75 6.28 34.75
C SER A 253 -22.97 5.85 33.93
N SER A 254 -22.74 5.30 32.74
CA SER A 254 -23.76 4.65 31.94
C SER A 254 -23.46 3.15 31.90
N GLU A 255 -23.88 2.43 32.94
CA GLU A 255 -24.11 0.99 32.80
C GLU A 255 -25.10 0.76 31.64
N PHE A 256 -24.78 -0.19 30.78
CA PHE A 256 -25.73 -0.70 29.79
C PHE A 256 -25.85 -2.21 29.99
N GLU A 257 -26.94 -2.62 30.63
CA GLU A 257 -27.25 -4.03 30.85
C GLU A 257 -27.42 -4.77 29.52
N TYR A 258 -26.82 -5.95 29.44
CA TYR A 258 -26.86 -6.80 28.25
C TYR A 258 -28.02 -7.80 28.36
N ILE A 259 -29.24 -7.38 27.98
CA ILE A 259 -30.40 -8.28 27.98
C ILE A 259 -30.25 -9.31 26.85
N SER A 260 -29.89 -10.54 27.22
CA SER A 260 -29.81 -11.68 26.31
C SER A 260 -31.17 -12.39 26.21
N THR A 261 -31.98 -12.08 25.21
CA THR A 261 -33.18 -12.87 24.89
C THR A 261 -32.84 -14.06 24.01
N THR A 262 -32.82 -15.25 24.60
CA THR A 262 -32.85 -16.52 23.86
C THR A 262 -34.28 -16.84 23.44
N SER A 263 -34.54 -17.01 22.14
CA SER A 263 -35.75 -17.72 21.69
C SER A 263 -35.42 -18.66 20.53
N ARG A 264 -35.70 -19.93 20.77
CA ARG A 264 -35.82 -21.00 19.76
C ARG A 264 -37.05 -20.76 18.87
N PRO A 265 -37.16 -21.45 17.72
CA PRO A 265 -37.71 -22.82 17.70
C PRO A 265 -36.65 -23.94 17.69
#